data_AF-A0A7W5V043-F1
#
_entry.id   AF-A0A7W5V043-F1
#
_cell.length_a   1.000
_cell.length_b   1.000
_cell.length_c   1.000
_cell.angle_alpha   90.00
_cell.angle_beta   90.00
_cell.angle_gamma   90.00
#
_symmetry.space_group_name_H-M   'P 1'
#
loop_
_entity.id
_entity.type
_entity.pdbx_description
1 polymer ?
#
loop_
_entity_poly.entity_id
_entity_poly.type
_entity_poly.pdbx_seq_one_letter_code
_entity_poly.pdbx_strand_id
1 'polypeptide(L)'
;MSLFPLPLVLPHHTHYARLGVGPEATAEEIRAAAARLDARLKARNAGVQEMVEAHAINLESAAARAEHDDDHPPLALMRLESTWAPVFEERAVGLAVLRRELERFLESRGERVYRPSDLTRADFSADHTYCPMLDD
;
A
#
# COMPACT_ATOMS: atom_id res chain seq x y z
N MET A 1 2.58 4.70 14.59
CA MET A 1 2.39 5.66 13.50
C MET A 1 2.40 4.89 12.18
N SER A 2 1.36 5.02 11.36
CA SER A 2 1.30 4.39 10.02
C SER A 2 2.24 5.14 9.07
N LEU A 3 3.08 4.40 8.33
CA LEU A 3 4.07 4.97 7.39
C LEU A 3 3.44 5.70 6.19
N PHE A 4 2.21 5.32 5.79
CA PHE A 4 1.47 5.98 4.71
C PHE A 4 -0.02 6.09 5.05
N PRO A 5 -0.69 7.23 4.73
CA PRO A 5 -2.12 7.44 4.99
C PRO A 5 -3.04 6.84 3.92
N LEU A 6 -2.48 6.31 2.82
CA LEU A 6 -3.25 5.70 1.74
C LEU A 6 -3.79 4.32 2.14
N PRO A 7 -4.98 3.93 1.64
CA PRO A 7 -5.51 2.60 1.85
C PRO A 7 -4.53 1.56 1.30
N LEU A 8 -4.35 0.48 2.07
CA LEU A 8 -3.50 -0.64 1.69
C LEU A 8 -4.12 -1.33 0.48
N VAL A 9 -3.48 -1.21 -0.68
CA VAL A 9 -3.84 -2.03 -1.83
C VAL A 9 -2.97 -3.29 -1.76
N LEU A 10 -3.62 -4.41 -1.47
CA LEU A 10 -2.93 -5.68 -1.29
C LEU A 10 -2.60 -6.31 -2.65
N PRO A 11 -1.38 -6.82 -2.85
CA PRO A 11 -1.03 -7.55 -4.06
C PRO A 11 -1.90 -8.79 -4.24
N HIS A 12 -2.31 -9.08 -5.48
CA HIS A 12 -3.22 -10.19 -5.80
C HIS A 12 -2.70 -11.58 -5.40
N HIS A 13 -1.39 -11.74 -5.26
CA HIS A 13 -0.79 -13.01 -4.90
C HIS A 13 -0.91 -13.31 -3.40
N THR A 14 -1.24 -12.30 -2.57
CA THR A 14 -1.40 -12.50 -1.13
C THR A 14 -2.69 -13.24 -0.81
N HIS A 15 -2.67 -13.99 0.29
CA HIS A 15 -3.86 -14.66 0.80
C HIS A 15 -4.92 -13.65 1.27
N TYR A 16 -4.49 -12.48 1.75
CA TYR A 16 -5.38 -11.37 2.10
C TYR A 16 -6.21 -10.87 0.91
N ALA A 17 -5.58 -10.67 -0.25
CA ALA A 17 -6.27 -10.27 -1.47
C ALA A 17 -7.23 -11.35 -1.99
N ARG A 18 -6.87 -12.63 -1.88
CA ARG A 18 -7.75 -13.77 -2.25
C ARG A 18 -9.00 -13.85 -1.38
N LEU A 19 -8.89 -13.55 -0.09
CA LEU A 19 -10.02 -13.48 0.84
C LEU A 19 -10.79 -12.16 0.77
N GLY A 20 -10.20 -11.11 0.19
CA GLY A 20 -10.78 -9.77 0.15
C GLY A 20 -10.81 -9.09 1.52
N VAL A 21 -9.79 -9.34 2.35
CA VAL A 21 -9.65 -8.77 3.69
C VAL A 21 -8.32 -8.05 3.84
N GLY A 22 -8.25 -7.06 4.72
CA GLY A 22 -7.01 -6.36 5.06
C GLY A 22 -6.12 -7.18 6.04
N PRO A 23 -4.82 -6.85 6.14
CA PRO A 23 -3.92 -7.44 7.13
C PRO A 23 -4.24 -7.01 8.57
N GLU A 24 -5.16 -6.07 8.77
CA GLU A 24 -5.75 -5.71 10.06
C GLU A 24 -7.01 -6.52 10.42
N ALA A 25 -7.50 -7.37 9.53
CA ALA A 25 -8.72 -8.13 9.75
C ALA A 25 -8.62 -9.07 10.97
N THR A 26 -9.71 -9.11 11.72
CA THR A 26 -9.90 -9.98 12.88
C THR A 26 -10.13 -11.43 12.44
N ALA A 27 -9.92 -12.39 13.36
CA ALA A 27 -10.17 -13.81 13.08
C ALA A 27 -11.63 -14.07 12.66
N GLU A 28 -12.59 -13.32 13.21
CA GLU A 28 -14.00 -13.42 12.84
C GLU A 28 -14.27 -12.95 11.41
N GLU A 29 -13.67 -11.82 11.01
CA GLU A 29 -13.77 -11.29 9.64
C GLU A 29 -13.13 -12.23 8.62
N ILE A 30 -11.98 -12.82 8.97
CA ILE A 30 -11.28 -13.81 8.14
C ILE A 30 -12.16 -15.07 7.96
N ARG A 31 -12.76 -15.58 9.04
CA ARG A 31 -13.66 -16.74 8.97
C ARG A 31 -14.89 -16.45 8.11
N ALA A 32 -15.49 -15.27 8.27
CA ALA A 32 -16.62 -14.83 7.46
C ALA A 32 -16.23 -14.69 5.97
N ALA A 33 -15.03 -14.20 5.68
CA ALA A 33 -14.51 -14.09 4.32
C ALA A 33 -14.26 -15.46 3.67
N ALA A 34 -13.65 -16.40 4.40
CA ALA A 34 -13.46 -17.77 3.95
C ALA A 34 -14.82 -18.45 3.62
N ALA A 35 -15.82 -18.28 4.47
CA ALA A 35 -17.16 -18.82 4.24
C ALA A 35 -17.82 -18.23 2.97
N ARG A 36 -17.64 -16.92 2.71
CA ARG A 36 -18.13 -16.27 1.47
C ARG A 36 -17.40 -16.79 0.23
N LEU A 37 -16.09 -17.00 0.31
CA LEU A 37 -15.30 -17.57 -0.78
C LEU A 37 -15.79 -18.98 -1.10
N ASP A 38 -15.98 -19.82 -0.09
CA ASP A 38 -16.52 -21.18 -0.24
C ASP A 38 -17.91 -21.20 -0.87
N ALA A 39 -18.82 -20.32 -0.42
CA ALA A 39 -20.15 -20.19 -0.99
C ALA A 39 -20.09 -19.80 -2.48
N ARG A 40 -19.17 -18.90 -2.85
CA ARG A 40 -18.96 -18.47 -4.24
C ARG A 40 -18.37 -19.60 -5.11
N LEU A 41 -17.42 -20.38 -4.58
CA LEU A 41 -16.83 -21.54 -5.25
C LEU A 41 -17.88 -22.63 -5.51
N LYS A 42 -18.71 -22.92 -4.52
CA LYS A 42 -19.83 -23.87 -4.65
C LYS A 42 -20.86 -23.40 -5.67
N ALA A 43 -21.24 -22.11 -5.63
CA ALA A 43 -22.23 -21.55 -6.55
C ALA A 43 -21.81 -21.61 -8.02
N ARG A 44 -20.49 -21.60 -8.30
CA ARG A 44 -19.95 -21.67 -9.67
C ARG A 44 -19.51 -23.07 -10.11
N ASN A 45 -19.76 -24.10 -9.31
CA ASN A 45 -19.25 -25.47 -9.52
C ASN A 45 -17.73 -25.49 -9.79
N ALA A 46 -16.97 -24.79 -8.93
CA ALA A 46 -15.52 -24.78 -9.00
C ALA A 46 -14.95 -26.21 -8.98
N GLY A 47 -13.84 -26.43 -9.70
CA GLY A 47 -13.15 -27.71 -9.69
C GLY A 47 -12.59 -28.05 -8.30
N VAL A 48 -12.44 -29.35 -8.01
CA VAL A 48 -11.92 -29.85 -6.72
C VAL A 48 -10.58 -29.20 -6.36
N GLN A 49 -9.70 -29.01 -7.34
CA GLN A 49 -8.41 -28.37 -7.15
C GLN A 49 -8.54 -26.93 -6.64
N GLU A 50 -9.47 -26.16 -7.20
CA GLU A 50 -9.69 -24.77 -6.83
C GLU A 50 -10.29 -24.63 -5.42
N MET A 51 -11.08 -25.62 -5.00
CA MET A 51 -11.58 -25.73 -3.63
C MET A 51 -10.46 -26.07 -2.63
N VAL A 52 -9.59 -27.01 -2.99
CA VAL A 52 -8.42 -27.37 -2.16
C VAL A 52 -7.49 -26.17 -1.96
N GLU A 53 -7.22 -25.42 -3.02
CA GLU A 53 -6.40 -24.21 -2.95
C GLU A 53 -7.03 -23.10 -2.10
N ALA A 54 -8.35 -22.99 -2.07
CA ALA A 54 -9.05 -22.04 -1.20
C ALA A 54 -9.01 -22.48 0.27
N HIS A 55 -9.13 -23.79 0.53
CA HIS A 55 -9.03 -24.36 1.89
C HIS A 55 -7.60 -24.37 2.44
N ALA A 56 -6.59 -24.31 1.57
CA ALA A 56 -5.21 -24.13 1.98
C ALA A 56 -4.92 -22.73 2.56
N ILE A 57 -5.81 -21.75 2.37
CA ILE A 57 -5.68 -20.40 2.93
C ILE A 57 -6.05 -20.42 4.41
N ASN A 58 -5.06 -20.65 5.28
CA ASN A 58 -5.23 -20.67 6.73
C ASN A 58 -4.73 -19.37 7.39
N LEU A 59 -5.40 -18.25 7.14
CA LEU A 59 -5.09 -16.97 7.81
C LEU A 59 -5.78 -16.80 9.18
N GLU A 60 -6.63 -17.75 9.58
CA GLU A 60 -7.32 -17.72 10.88
C GLU A 60 -6.35 -18.05 12.03
N SER A 61 -5.36 -18.92 11.79
CA SER A 61 -4.32 -19.24 12.76
C SER A 61 -3.27 -18.13 12.84
N ALA A 62 -2.99 -17.65 14.06
CA ALA A 62 -1.97 -16.65 14.30
C ALA A 62 -0.57 -17.10 13.84
N ALA A 63 -0.25 -18.39 13.95
CA ALA A 63 1.03 -18.95 13.53
C ALA A 63 1.17 -18.95 11.99
N ALA A 64 0.13 -19.41 11.29
CA ALA A 64 0.11 -19.44 9.83
C ALA A 64 0.06 -18.01 9.23
N ARG A 65 -0.54 -17.07 9.96
CA ARG A 65 -0.51 -15.64 9.59
C ARG A 65 0.89 -15.05 9.72
N ALA A 66 1.60 -15.35 10.82
CA ALA A 66 2.97 -14.91 10.99
C ALA A 66 3.92 -15.49 9.93
N GLU A 67 3.78 -16.79 9.62
CA GLU A 67 4.53 -17.45 8.56
C GLU A 67 4.24 -16.81 7.18
N HIS A 68 2.98 -16.53 6.88
CA HIS A 68 2.60 -15.82 5.64
C HIS A 68 3.20 -14.40 5.60
N ASP A 69 3.19 -13.68 6.71
CA ASP A 69 3.72 -12.31 6.79
C ASP A 69 5.26 -12.28 6.70
N ASP A 70 5.95 -13.34 7.17
CA ASP A 70 7.41 -13.50 7.05
C ASP A 70 7.86 -13.87 5.63
N ASP A 71 7.06 -14.69 4.92
CA ASP A 71 7.34 -15.13 3.55
C ASP A 71 7.13 -14.02 2.50
N HIS A 72 6.47 -12.93 2.86
CA HIS A 72 6.23 -11.80 1.99
C HIS A 72 6.98 -10.56 2.48
N PRO A 73 7.30 -9.58 1.61
CA PRO A 73 7.91 -8.33 2.04
C PRO A 73 7.09 -7.71 3.18
N PRO A 74 7.71 -7.02 4.15
CA PRO A 74 6.99 -6.40 5.26
C PRO A 74 5.72 -5.72 4.76
N LEU A 75 4.56 -6.01 5.35
CA LEU A 75 3.24 -5.53 4.88
C LEU A 75 3.19 -4.01 4.62
N ALA A 76 4.02 -3.23 5.33
CA ALA A 76 4.21 -1.81 5.11
C ALA A 76 4.81 -1.46 3.72
N LEU A 77 5.69 -2.31 3.18
CA LEU A 77 6.34 -2.19 1.88
C LEU A 77 5.50 -2.80 0.75
N MET A 78 4.56 -3.70 1.01
CA MET A 78 3.61 -4.17 -0.02
C MET A 78 2.77 -3.03 -0.62
N ARG A 79 2.66 -1.89 0.08
CA ARG A 79 2.07 -0.64 -0.45
C ARG A 79 2.80 -0.07 -1.67
N LEU A 80 4.01 -0.54 -1.95
CA LEU A 80 4.83 -0.12 -3.08
C LEU A 80 4.67 -1.03 -4.30
N GLU A 81 4.00 -2.18 -4.16
CA GLU A 81 3.78 -3.07 -5.29
C GLU A 81 2.69 -2.56 -6.25
N SER A 82 2.83 -2.94 -7.52
CA SER A 82 1.90 -2.57 -8.59
C SER A 82 0.49 -3.08 -8.31
N THR A 83 -0.44 -2.14 -8.21
CA THR A 83 -1.87 -2.40 -7.99
C THR A 83 -2.62 -2.67 -9.30
N TRP A 84 -3.73 -3.43 -9.20
CA TRP A 84 -4.57 -3.92 -10.32
C TRP A 84 -5.09 -2.86 -11.30
N ALA A 85 -5.23 -1.64 -10.80
CA ALA A 85 -5.36 -0.45 -11.61
C ALA A 85 -4.28 0.51 -11.11
N PRO A 86 -3.48 1.10 -12.00
CA PRO A 86 -2.61 2.18 -11.57
C PRO A 86 -3.54 3.28 -11.02
N VAL A 87 -3.39 3.61 -9.73
CA VAL A 87 -4.19 4.67 -9.06
C VAL A 87 -4.13 5.97 -9.86
N PHE A 88 -3.04 6.14 -10.61
CA PHE A 88 -2.84 7.19 -11.58
C PHE A 88 -2.68 6.57 -12.96
N GLU A 89 -3.55 6.93 -13.90
CA GLU A 89 -3.44 6.51 -15.30
C GLU A 89 -2.09 6.97 -15.90
N GLU A 90 -1.60 8.11 -15.45
CA GLU A 90 -0.34 8.70 -15.89
C GLU A 90 0.81 8.44 -14.91
N ARG A 91 1.88 7.82 -15.39
CA ARG A 91 3.12 7.56 -14.63
C ARG A 91 3.71 8.84 -14.01
N ALA A 92 3.64 9.97 -14.73
CA ALA A 92 4.16 11.24 -14.24
C ALA A 92 3.43 11.71 -12.97
N VAL A 93 2.11 11.54 -12.93
CA VAL A 93 1.28 11.85 -11.75
C VAL A 93 1.63 10.94 -10.59
N GLY A 94 1.81 9.64 -10.84
CA GLY A 94 2.24 8.69 -9.82
C GLY A 94 3.59 9.04 -9.20
N LEU A 95 4.57 9.42 -10.03
CA LEU A 95 5.89 9.87 -9.55
C LEU A 95 5.81 11.17 -8.75
N ALA A 96 4.97 12.13 -9.17
CA ALA A 96 4.78 13.38 -8.46
C ALA A 96 4.15 13.16 -7.08
N VAL A 97 3.15 12.28 -6.97
CA VAL A 97 2.52 11.94 -5.68
C VAL A 97 3.48 11.18 -4.78
N LEU A 98 4.18 10.16 -5.30
CA LEU A 98 5.17 9.41 -4.53
C LEU A 98 6.25 10.33 -3.96
N ARG A 99 6.79 11.23 -4.79
CA ARG A 99 7.73 12.26 -4.37
C ARG A 99 7.16 13.08 -3.22
N ARG A 100 5.95 13.64 -3.37
CA ARG A 100 5.31 14.47 -2.34
C ARG A 100 5.18 13.75 -0.99
N GLU A 101 4.79 12.48 -0.99
CA GLU A 101 4.62 11.73 0.25
C GLU A 101 5.97 11.39 0.91
N LEU A 102 7.02 11.09 0.14
CA LEU A 102 8.38 10.93 0.67
C LEU A 102 8.90 12.24 1.28
N GLU A 103 8.67 13.36 0.60
CA GLU A 103 9.05 14.70 1.07
C GLU A 103 8.37 15.02 2.42
N ARG A 104 7.05 14.80 2.53
CA ARG A 104 6.31 14.97 3.79
C ARG A 104 6.83 14.07 4.91
N PHE A 105 7.14 12.82 4.58
CA PHE A 105 7.68 11.88 5.56
C PHE A 105 9.03 12.36 6.09
N LEU A 106 9.94 12.77 5.21
CA LEU A 106 11.26 13.30 5.59
C LEU A 106 11.13 14.59 6.43
N GLU A 107 10.27 15.52 6.03
CA GLU A 107 10.00 16.75 6.80
C GLU A 107 9.45 16.42 8.20
N SER A 108 8.56 15.44 8.33
CA SER A 108 8.02 15.01 9.63
C SER A 108 9.09 14.43 10.57
N ARG A 109 10.25 14.02 10.01
CA ARG A 109 11.43 13.54 10.76
C ARG A 109 12.47 14.65 10.99
N GLY A 110 12.21 15.86 10.54
CA GLY A 110 13.14 16.99 10.62
C GLY A 110 14.26 16.95 9.59
N GLU A 111 14.15 16.09 8.57
CA GLU A 111 15.14 15.99 7.50
C GLU A 111 14.96 17.11 6.48
N ARG A 112 16.06 17.55 5.87
CA ARG A 112 16.02 18.56 4.80
C ARG A 112 15.60 17.94 3.49
N VAL A 113 14.58 18.52 2.86
CA VAL A 113 14.04 18.05 1.60
C VAL A 113 14.38 18.99 0.46
N TYR A 114 14.89 18.44 -0.64
CA TYR A 114 15.18 19.19 -1.86
C TYR A 114 13.91 19.44 -2.68
N ARG A 115 13.61 20.72 -2.93
CA ARG A 115 12.48 21.19 -3.76
C ARG A 115 13.02 21.74 -5.09
N PRO A 116 12.73 21.11 -6.24
CA PRO A 116 13.37 21.38 -7.53
C PRO A 116 12.72 22.54 -8.29
N SER A 117 11.57 23.00 -7.83
CA SER A 117 10.73 23.99 -8.50
C SER A 117 10.03 24.85 -7.46
N ASP A 118 9.81 26.12 -7.81
CA ASP A 118 9.05 27.07 -6.98
C ASP A 118 7.62 26.60 -6.69
N LEU A 119 7.02 25.84 -7.60
CA LEU A 119 5.69 25.23 -7.40
C LEU A 119 5.68 24.17 -6.30
N THR A 120 6.86 23.69 -5.88
CA THR A 120 7.03 22.67 -4.86
C THR A 120 7.73 23.19 -3.61
N ARG A 121 8.16 24.46 -3.61
CA ARG A 121 8.83 25.09 -2.46
C ARG A 121 7.77 25.61 -1.49
N ALA A 122 8.00 25.37 -0.19
CA ALA A 122 7.11 25.84 0.88
C ALA A 122 7.65 27.08 1.62
N ASP A 123 8.94 27.38 1.44
CA ASP A 123 9.64 28.50 2.07
C ASP A 123 9.97 29.54 1.00
N PHE A 124 9.44 30.75 1.12
CA PHE A 124 9.71 31.85 0.17
C PHE A 124 10.66 32.92 0.74
N SER A 125 11.25 32.70 1.92
CA SER A 125 12.10 33.69 2.58
C SER A 125 13.27 34.18 1.74
N ALA A 126 13.86 33.29 0.94
CA ALA A 126 14.97 33.61 0.05
C ALA A 126 14.60 34.64 -1.04
N ASP A 127 13.34 34.73 -1.45
CA ASP A 127 12.90 35.66 -2.51
C ASP A 127 12.84 37.11 -2.04
N HIS A 128 12.80 37.32 -0.73
CA HIS A 128 12.87 38.64 -0.11
C HIS A 128 14.27 38.97 0.38
N THR A 129 15.25 38.10 0.10
CA THR A 129 16.63 38.31 0.47
C THR A 129 17.39 38.82 -0.74
N TYR A 130 18.13 39.91 -0.56
CA TYR A 130 18.94 40.51 -1.62
C TYR A 130 19.83 39.46 -2.29
N CYS A 131 19.64 39.28 -3.59
CA CYS A 131 20.43 38.37 -4.40
C CYS A 131 21.38 39.20 -5.27
N PRO A 132 22.67 39.30 -4.94
CA PRO A 132 23.62 40.11 -5.72
C PRO A 132 23.82 39.67 -7.18
N MET A 133 23.27 38.51 -7.57
CA MET A 133 23.25 38.07 -8.98
C MET A 133 22.01 38.53 -9.76
N LEU A 134 20.91 38.88 -9.07
CA LEU A 134 19.63 39.20 -9.69
C LEU A 134 19.17 40.64 -9.39
N ASP A 135 19.60 41.19 -8.25
CA ASP A 135 19.23 42.50 -7.75
C ASP A 135 20.43 43.46 -7.89
N ASP A 136 20.39 44.32 -8.90
CA ASP A 136 21.34 45.43 -9.13
C ASP A 136 21.13 46.59 -8.13
#